data_AF-A0A524IAY5-F1
#
_entry.id   AF-A0A524IAY5-F1
#
_cell.length_a   1.000
_cell.length_b   1.000
_cell.length_c   1.000
_cell.angle_alpha   90.00
_cell.angle_beta   90.00
_cell.angle_gamma   90.00
#
_symmetry.space_group_name_H-M   'P 1'
#
loop_
_entity.id
_entity.type
_entity.pdbx_description
1 polymer ?
#
loop_
_entity_poly.entity_id
_entity_poly.type
_entity_poly.pdbx_seq_one_letter_code
_entity_poly.pdbx_strand_id
1 'polypeptide(L)'
;MGGTISLLAPALIVVAFHADMSGHLYNNMETVAVPRDSIRQVEMVHRRGTDIAGKPGPHHPPRRWNFFNVQQVIKEPIVQGYIAMQSKGFDEILSASRFVEVMKSPVRFWLSPGVEKTPPRESALTVLSGTGAGSPVPVFTDDVPKGLPIERVVPGTYGATAIRFYSPEKIEMEVEIPGKNGAFLASTERFASGWKAWVDGTPQKVSKVNLYFRGIPVPAGRHTVTWKYEPELWGPLVAVSRITLLLALGAGFYLLRRIGAKGSR
;
A
#
# COMPACT_ATOMS: atom_id res chain seq x y z
N MET A 1 1.61 24.70 -45.71
CA MET A 1 0.93 23.70 -44.84
C MET A 1 1.79 23.17 -43.66
N GLY A 2 3.02 23.63 -43.42
CA GLY A 2 3.93 22.98 -42.43
C GLY A 2 4.00 23.56 -41.00
N GLY A 3 3.22 24.59 -40.64
CA GLY A 3 3.45 25.35 -39.39
C GLY A 3 2.65 24.91 -38.15
N THR A 4 1.49 24.27 -38.33
CA THR A 4 0.51 24.02 -37.24
C THR A 4 0.75 22.76 -36.45
N ILE A 5 1.22 21.71 -37.12
CA ILE A 5 1.61 20.44 -36.48
C ILE A 5 2.83 20.67 -35.55
N SER A 6 3.65 21.70 -35.86
CA SER A 6 4.90 22.01 -35.16
C SER A 6 4.73 22.52 -33.73
N LEU A 7 3.58 23.13 -33.37
CA LEU A 7 3.37 23.71 -32.02
C LEU A 7 2.54 22.83 -31.08
N LEU A 8 1.67 21.98 -31.62
CA LEU A 8 0.86 21.04 -30.82
C LEU A 8 1.70 19.86 -30.32
N ALA A 9 2.63 19.37 -31.14
CA ALA A 9 3.54 18.30 -30.76
C ALA A 9 4.38 18.63 -29.51
N PRO A 10 5.09 19.77 -29.41
CA PRO A 10 5.87 20.09 -28.21
C PRO A 10 5.00 20.34 -26.98
N ALA A 11 3.79 20.91 -27.11
CA ALA A 11 2.89 21.09 -25.97
C ALA A 11 2.38 19.73 -25.42
N LEU A 12 2.01 18.80 -26.31
CA LEU A 12 1.62 17.44 -25.93
C LEU A 12 2.81 16.65 -25.34
N ILE A 13 4.01 16.84 -25.87
CA ILE A 13 5.24 16.25 -25.32
C ILE A 13 5.53 16.81 -23.93
N VAL A 14 5.42 18.12 -23.71
CA VAL A 14 5.65 18.73 -22.38
C VAL A 14 4.63 18.27 -21.36
N VAL A 15 3.35 18.15 -21.74
CA VAL A 15 2.29 17.61 -20.86
C VAL A 15 2.54 16.13 -20.56
N ALA A 16 2.90 15.32 -21.56
CA ALA A 16 3.27 13.93 -21.36
C ALA A 16 4.51 13.78 -20.46
N PHE A 17 5.53 14.64 -20.65
CA PHE A 17 6.77 14.63 -19.89
C PHE A 17 6.57 15.11 -18.43
N HIS A 18 5.71 16.09 -18.18
CA HIS A 18 5.39 16.53 -16.81
C HIS A 18 4.50 15.51 -16.08
N ALA A 19 3.57 14.86 -16.79
CA ALA A 19 2.84 13.72 -16.25
C ALA A 19 3.78 12.53 -15.95
N ASP A 20 4.84 12.35 -16.74
CA ASP A 20 5.84 11.30 -16.56
C ASP A 20 6.82 11.59 -15.40
N MET A 21 7.39 12.80 -15.31
CA MET A 21 8.25 13.17 -14.17
C MET A 21 7.52 13.13 -12.82
N SER A 22 6.24 13.48 -12.80
CA SER A 22 5.42 13.35 -11.59
C SER A 22 5.16 11.88 -11.21
N GLY A 23 5.23 10.96 -12.17
CA GLY A 23 5.15 9.51 -11.95
C GLY A 23 6.48 8.83 -11.62
N HIS A 24 7.62 9.39 -12.05
CA HIS A 24 8.96 8.85 -11.81
C HIS A 24 9.56 9.19 -10.44
N LEU A 25 8.91 10.05 -9.64
CA LEU A 25 9.44 10.50 -8.37
C LEU A 25 9.49 9.44 -7.26
N TYR A 26 8.86 8.26 -7.41
CA TYR A 26 9.01 7.17 -6.43
C TYR A 26 8.86 5.79 -7.09
N ASN A 27 9.98 5.11 -7.37
CA ASN A 27 9.98 3.67 -7.61
C ASN A 27 11.16 3.07 -6.81
N ASN A 28 10.86 2.51 -5.62
CA ASN A 28 11.88 1.87 -4.76
C ASN A 28 12.10 0.40 -5.15
N MET A 29 13.36 -0.03 -5.00
CA MET A 29 13.97 -1.26 -5.51
C MET A 29 13.65 -2.57 -4.77
N GLU A 30 12.54 -2.69 -4.03
CA GLU A 30 12.21 -3.93 -3.28
C GLU A 30 10.82 -4.47 -3.62
N THR A 31 10.67 -4.95 -4.85
CA THR A 31 9.44 -5.58 -5.34
C THR A 31 9.53 -7.10 -5.20
N VAL A 32 8.64 -7.71 -4.42
CA VAL A 32 8.45 -9.17 -4.39
C VAL A 32 7.36 -9.54 -5.39
N ALA A 33 7.74 -10.31 -6.41
CA ALA A 33 6.83 -10.86 -7.41
C ALA A 33 6.29 -12.22 -6.97
N VAL A 34 4.98 -12.46 -7.16
CA VAL A 34 4.38 -13.81 -7.08
C VAL A 34 3.53 -14.04 -8.35
N PRO A 35 3.62 -15.21 -9.01
CA PRO A 35 2.85 -15.51 -10.24
C PRO A 35 1.32 -15.59 -10.03
N ARG A 36 0.57 -15.38 -11.12
CA ARG A 36 -0.90 -15.17 -11.16
C ARG A 36 -1.79 -16.38 -10.77
N ASP A 37 -1.27 -17.60 -10.73
CA ASP A 37 -2.13 -18.79 -10.76
C ASP A 37 -2.28 -19.53 -9.42
N SER A 38 -1.95 -18.90 -8.29
CA SER A 38 -2.10 -19.53 -6.97
C SER A 38 -2.77 -18.64 -5.94
N ILE A 39 -4.12 -18.64 -5.92
CA ILE A 39 -4.88 -18.46 -4.65
C ILE A 39 -4.84 -19.81 -3.90
N ARG A 40 -3.64 -20.32 -3.69
CA ARG A 40 -3.31 -21.28 -2.65
C ARG A 40 -2.06 -20.72 -2.01
N GLN A 41 -2.18 -20.44 -0.71
CA GLN A 41 -1.07 -20.10 0.18
C GLN A 41 0.15 -20.95 -0.20
N VAL A 42 1.15 -20.34 -0.83
CA VAL A 42 2.34 -21.05 -1.29
C VAL A 42 3.14 -21.43 -0.06
N GLU A 43 3.10 -22.71 0.28
CA GLU A 43 4.04 -23.35 1.17
C GLU A 43 5.42 -23.28 0.50
N MET A 44 6.19 -22.23 0.78
CA MET A 44 7.58 -22.19 0.36
C MET A 44 8.37 -23.17 1.23
N VAL A 45 8.49 -24.40 0.73
CA VAL A 45 9.47 -25.37 1.21
C VAL A 45 10.86 -24.74 1.07
N HIS A 46 11.37 -24.27 2.19
CA HIS A 46 12.71 -23.73 2.33
C HIS A 46 13.71 -24.87 2.07
N ARG A 47 14.38 -24.89 0.92
CA ARG A 47 15.62 -25.67 0.77
C ARG A 47 16.79 -24.79 1.22
N ARG A 48 17.44 -25.21 2.30
CA ARG A 48 18.69 -24.64 2.85
C ARG A 48 19.81 -24.68 1.82
N GLY A 49 20.62 -23.63 1.78
CA GLY A 49 22.01 -23.74 1.35
C GLY A 49 22.63 -22.48 0.73
N THR A 50 23.34 -21.73 1.58
CA THR A 50 24.55 -20.93 1.29
C THR A 50 24.45 -19.59 0.53
N ASP A 51 25.17 -18.62 1.10
CA ASP A 51 25.63 -17.33 0.59
C ASP A 51 24.68 -16.12 0.66
N ILE A 52 24.74 -15.46 1.82
CA ILE A 52 24.84 -14.01 2.03
C ILE A 52 24.59 -13.19 0.75
N ALA A 53 23.36 -12.67 0.59
CA ALA A 53 22.96 -11.72 -0.46
C ALA A 53 23.36 -12.11 -1.91
N GLY A 54 22.54 -12.94 -2.56
CA GLY A 54 22.62 -13.10 -4.02
C GLY A 54 22.43 -11.76 -4.74
N LYS A 55 23.16 -11.56 -5.85
CA LYS A 55 22.93 -10.43 -6.76
C LYS A 55 21.44 -10.36 -7.13
N PRO A 56 20.84 -9.16 -7.22
CA PRO A 56 19.44 -9.03 -7.64
C PRO A 56 19.21 -9.84 -8.92
N GLY A 57 18.05 -10.51 -8.97
CA GLY A 57 17.66 -11.30 -10.14
C GLY A 57 17.74 -10.46 -11.43
N PRO A 58 17.83 -11.11 -12.60
CA PRO A 58 18.06 -10.42 -13.87
C PRO A 58 17.07 -9.28 -14.05
N HIS A 59 17.59 -8.07 -14.27
CA HIS A 59 16.79 -6.93 -14.69
C HIS A 59 16.04 -7.34 -15.96
N HIS A 60 14.70 -7.37 -15.92
CA HIS A 60 13.95 -7.45 -17.16
C HIS A 60 14.37 -6.26 -18.02
N PRO A 61 14.84 -6.48 -19.26
CA PRO A 61 15.17 -5.36 -20.13
C PRO A 61 13.92 -4.49 -20.26
N PRO A 62 14.04 -3.16 -20.17
CA PRO A 62 12.90 -2.28 -20.34
C PRO A 62 12.24 -2.63 -21.67
N ARG A 63 11.04 -3.19 -21.63
CA ARG A 63 10.25 -3.36 -22.84
C ARG A 63 10.11 -1.96 -23.44
N ARG A 64 10.36 -1.82 -24.75
CA ARG A 64 10.40 -0.54 -25.52
C ARG A 64 9.19 0.39 -25.35
N TRP A 65 8.21 0.01 -24.55
CA TRP A 65 6.92 0.68 -24.32
C TRP A 65 6.59 0.88 -22.83
N ASN A 66 7.56 0.82 -21.92
CA ASN A 66 7.37 1.14 -20.49
C ASN A 66 7.11 2.63 -20.19
N PHE A 67 6.83 3.44 -21.21
CA PHE A 67 6.60 4.90 -21.14
C PHE A 67 5.26 5.32 -20.52
N PHE A 68 4.52 4.38 -19.94
CA PHE A 68 3.26 4.67 -19.29
C PHE A 68 3.17 3.81 -18.05
N ASN A 69 2.76 4.40 -16.93
CA ASN A 69 2.30 3.68 -15.76
C ASN A 69 0.94 3.00 -16.06
N VAL A 70 0.87 2.20 -17.13
CA VAL A 70 -0.34 1.47 -17.55
C VAL A 70 -0.80 0.52 -16.42
N GLN A 71 0.08 0.18 -15.47
CA GLN A 71 -0.27 -0.57 -14.27
C GLN A 71 -1.33 0.13 -13.40
N GLN A 72 -1.34 1.47 -13.30
CA GLN A 72 -2.38 2.20 -12.57
C GLN A 72 -3.70 2.30 -13.37
N VAL A 73 -3.64 2.18 -14.69
CA VAL A 73 -4.79 2.27 -15.60
C VAL A 73 -5.45 0.91 -15.81
N ILE A 74 -4.66 -0.17 -15.92
CA ILE A 74 -5.14 -1.55 -16.16
C ILE A 74 -5.70 -2.19 -14.88
N LYS A 75 -5.43 -1.61 -13.69
CA LYS A 75 -5.85 -2.17 -12.37
C LYS A 75 -5.45 -3.63 -12.14
N GLU A 76 -4.53 -4.20 -12.92
CA GLU A 76 -4.01 -5.55 -12.70
C GLU A 76 -2.73 -5.46 -11.86
N PRO A 77 -2.75 -5.90 -10.58
CA PRO A 77 -1.55 -5.89 -9.77
C PRO A 77 -0.58 -6.97 -10.26
N ILE A 78 0.53 -6.56 -10.86
CA ILE A 78 1.70 -7.43 -11.13
C ILE A 78 2.55 -7.62 -9.85
N VAL A 79 2.31 -6.76 -8.84
CA VAL A 79 3.02 -6.70 -7.57
C VAL A 79 2.00 -6.80 -6.43
N GLN A 80 2.14 -7.81 -5.56
CA GLN A 80 1.23 -8.06 -4.42
C GLN A 80 1.69 -7.39 -3.11
N GLY A 81 2.63 -6.47 -3.17
CA GLY A 81 3.06 -5.67 -2.03
C GLY A 81 4.00 -4.55 -2.46
N TYR A 82 3.62 -3.31 -2.17
CA TYR A 82 4.41 -2.11 -2.42
C TYR A 82 4.56 -1.36 -1.10
N ILE A 83 5.79 -1.24 -0.60
CA ILE A 83 6.12 -0.30 0.46
C ILE A 83 7.20 0.64 -0.10
N ALA A 84 6.82 1.56 -0.99
CA ALA A 84 7.71 2.67 -1.30
C ALA A 84 7.20 3.94 -0.63
N MET A 85 7.78 4.21 0.53
CA MET A 85 7.96 5.56 1.06
C MET A 85 9.22 5.51 1.90
N GLN A 86 10.20 6.35 1.59
CA GLN A 86 11.40 6.48 2.42
C GLN A 86 10.96 6.96 3.81
N SER A 87 11.05 6.07 4.79
CA SER A 87 10.78 6.43 6.17
C SER A 87 11.97 6.03 7.01
N LYS A 88 12.62 7.04 7.61
CA LYS A 88 13.70 6.83 8.57
C LYS A 88 13.29 5.74 9.56
N GLY A 89 14.20 4.82 9.88
CA GLY A 89 13.99 3.63 10.72
C GLY A 89 13.29 2.44 10.05
N PHE A 90 12.42 2.66 9.06
CA PHE A 90 11.80 1.56 8.33
C PHE A 90 12.81 0.92 7.36
N ASP A 91 13.37 1.73 6.46
CA ASP A 91 14.27 1.25 5.40
C ASP A 91 15.68 0.92 5.91
N GLU A 92 16.12 1.58 6.98
CA GLU A 92 17.50 1.46 7.49
C GLU A 92 17.62 0.44 8.64
N ILE A 93 16.53 0.14 9.36
CA ILE A 93 16.52 -0.79 10.51
C ILE A 93 15.56 -1.95 10.26
N LEU A 94 14.26 -1.70 10.09
CA LEU A 94 13.27 -2.79 10.11
C LEU A 94 13.42 -3.77 8.93
N SER A 95 13.62 -3.27 7.71
CA SER A 95 13.83 -4.11 6.51
C SER A 95 15.11 -4.94 6.57
N ALA A 96 16.15 -4.44 7.24
CA ALA A 96 17.44 -5.10 7.42
C ALA A 96 17.52 -5.95 8.70
N SER A 97 16.45 -5.99 9.50
CA SER A 97 16.40 -6.70 10.77
C SER A 97 15.57 -7.98 10.70
N ARG A 98 15.48 -8.69 11.82
CA ARG A 98 14.65 -9.89 11.93
C ARG A 98 13.17 -9.63 11.70
N PHE A 99 12.72 -8.38 11.88
CA PHE A 99 11.32 -7.98 11.64
C PHE A 99 10.88 -8.19 10.19
N VAL A 100 11.82 -8.23 9.23
CA VAL A 100 11.51 -8.56 7.83
C VAL A 100 10.87 -9.94 7.68
N GLU A 101 11.15 -10.87 8.58
CA GLU A 101 10.52 -12.19 8.60
C GLU A 101 9.02 -12.09 8.92
N VAL A 102 8.64 -11.19 9.85
CA VAL A 102 7.24 -10.91 10.17
C VAL A 102 6.55 -10.23 8.98
N MET A 103 7.22 -9.26 8.34
CA MET A 103 6.68 -8.55 7.16
C MET A 103 6.47 -9.48 5.97
N LYS A 104 7.35 -10.46 5.78
CA LYS A 104 7.28 -11.47 4.70
C LYS A 104 6.41 -12.68 5.06
N SER A 105 5.89 -12.74 6.29
CA SER A 105 5.02 -13.82 6.75
C SER A 105 3.73 -13.89 5.91
N PRO A 106 3.18 -15.10 5.66
CA PRO A 106 1.85 -15.23 5.07
C PRO A 106 0.75 -14.64 5.96
N VAL A 107 0.98 -14.54 7.28
CA VAL A 107 0.02 -13.99 8.25
C VAL A 107 0.22 -12.48 8.38
N ARG A 108 -0.19 -11.72 7.35
CA ARG A 108 -0.05 -10.25 7.33
C ARG A 108 -1.07 -9.51 8.19
N PHE A 109 -2.15 -10.19 8.56
CA PHE A 109 -3.19 -9.68 9.46
C PHE A 109 -3.38 -10.68 10.59
N TRP A 110 -3.27 -10.22 11.83
CA TRP A 110 -3.44 -11.06 13.01
C TRP A 110 -4.22 -10.34 14.08
N LEU A 111 -4.92 -11.11 14.90
CA LEU A 111 -5.62 -10.63 16.07
C LEU A 111 -4.67 -10.71 17.26
N SER A 112 -4.58 -9.63 18.01
CA SER A 112 -3.84 -9.56 19.27
C SER A 112 -4.83 -9.33 20.42
N PRO A 113 -4.85 -10.20 21.44
CA PRO A 113 -5.67 -9.95 22.63
C PRO A 113 -5.15 -8.75 23.42
N GLY A 114 -3.84 -8.47 23.33
CA GLY A 114 -3.21 -7.38 24.03
C GLY A 114 -2.69 -6.27 23.14
N VAL A 115 -2.62 -5.06 23.70
CA VAL A 115 -2.14 -3.85 23.03
C VAL A 115 -1.30 -3.03 24.02
N GLU A 116 -0.18 -2.52 23.53
CA GLU A 116 0.75 -1.71 24.30
C GLU A 116 0.71 -0.25 23.81
N LYS A 117 0.86 0.70 24.74
CA LYS A 117 1.08 2.08 24.36
C LYS A 117 2.42 2.20 23.64
N THR A 118 2.46 2.93 22.53
CA THR A 118 3.71 3.12 21.78
C THR A 118 4.80 3.72 22.68
N PRO A 119 5.94 3.04 22.88
CA PRO A 119 7.07 3.63 23.59
C PRO A 119 7.78 4.65 22.69
N PRO A 120 8.82 5.37 23.19
CA PRO A 120 9.66 6.20 22.34
C PRO A 120 10.15 5.43 21.12
N ARG A 121 10.19 6.10 19.97
CA ARG A 121 10.45 5.48 18.66
C ARG A 121 11.66 4.55 18.64
N GLU A 122 12.78 4.95 19.23
CA GLU A 122 14.00 4.14 19.26
C GLU A 122 13.82 2.84 20.07
N SER A 123 13.10 2.91 21.19
CA SER A 123 12.75 1.72 21.98
C SER A 123 11.80 0.81 21.21
N ALA A 124 10.79 1.36 20.54
CA ALA A 124 9.89 0.59 19.68
C ALA A 124 10.66 -0.10 18.54
N LEU A 125 11.56 0.62 17.85
CA LEU A 125 12.40 0.06 16.79
C LEU A 125 13.32 -1.06 17.29
N THR A 126 13.87 -0.91 18.49
CA THR A 126 14.73 -1.93 19.11
C THR A 126 13.96 -3.22 19.40
N VAL A 127 12.74 -3.11 19.93
CA VAL A 127 11.88 -4.28 20.19
C VAL A 127 11.45 -4.93 18.86
N LEU A 128 11.02 -4.12 17.89
CA LEU A 128 10.58 -4.62 16.59
C LEU A 128 11.73 -5.31 15.85
N SER A 129 12.93 -4.72 15.81
CA SER A 129 14.07 -5.28 15.08
C SER A 129 14.53 -6.65 15.58
N GLY A 130 14.34 -6.93 16.88
CA GLY A 130 14.61 -8.23 17.49
C GLY A 130 13.51 -9.28 17.30
N THR A 131 12.33 -8.88 16.81
CA THR A 131 11.16 -9.75 16.67
C THR A 131 11.13 -10.40 15.30
N GLY A 132 11.14 -11.74 15.24
CA GLY A 132 11.09 -12.50 13.99
C GLY A 132 9.79 -13.26 13.77
N ALA A 133 9.70 -13.96 12.63
CA ALA A 133 8.56 -14.84 12.37
C ALA A 133 8.51 -15.96 13.43
N GLY A 134 7.30 -16.35 13.83
CA GLY A 134 7.07 -17.35 14.87
C GLY A 134 7.35 -16.87 16.30
N SER A 135 7.75 -15.61 16.49
CA SER A 135 7.90 -14.99 17.82
C SER A 135 6.66 -14.15 18.17
N PRO A 136 6.35 -13.93 19.46
CA PRO A 136 5.29 -13.01 19.85
C PRO A 136 5.57 -11.60 19.35
N VAL A 137 4.65 -11.03 18.58
CA VAL A 137 4.79 -9.69 17.98
C VAL A 137 4.08 -8.66 18.85
N PRO A 138 4.74 -7.54 19.22
CA PRO A 138 4.06 -6.46 19.94
C PRO A 138 3.01 -5.79 19.06
N VAL A 139 2.00 -5.19 19.69
CA VAL A 139 1.06 -4.27 19.03
C VAL A 139 1.14 -2.94 19.74
N PHE A 140 2.03 -2.06 19.25
CA PHE A 140 2.20 -0.71 19.76
C PHE A 140 1.25 0.25 19.07
N THR A 141 0.44 0.98 19.84
CA THR A 141 -0.39 2.06 19.31
C THR A 141 -0.58 3.18 20.33
N ASP A 142 -0.80 4.41 19.86
CA ASP A 142 -1.06 5.55 20.73
C ASP A 142 -2.51 5.54 21.26
N ASP A 143 -3.40 4.90 20.51
CA ASP A 143 -4.83 4.81 20.76
C ASP A 143 -5.21 3.45 21.38
N VAL A 144 -4.65 3.13 22.55
CA VAL A 144 -4.88 1.84 23.21
C VAL A 144 -6.37 1.70 23.61
N PRO A 145 -7.10 0.69 23.08
CA PRO A 145 -8.48 0.46 23.49
C PRO A 145 -8.57 0.09 24.97
N LYS A 146 -9.61 0.58 25.66
CA LYS A 146 -9.84 0.26 27.08
C LYS A 146 -10.13 -1.23 27.24
N GLY A 147 -9.53 -1.84 28.27
CA GLY A 147 -9.84 -3.21 28.69
C GLY A 147 -9.07 -4.31 27.97
N LEU A 148 -8.18 -3.98 27.02
CA LEU A 148 -7.25 -4.97 26.46
C LEU A 148 -6.02 -5.10 27.38
N PRO A 149 -5.56 -6.34 27.68
CA PRO A 149 -4.34 -6.57 28.46
C PRO A 149 -3.08 -6.11 27.72
N ILE A 150 -1.95 -6.15 28.41
CA ILE A 150 -0.63 -6.10 27.79
C ILE A 150 -0.19 -7.55 27.55
N GLU A 151 -0.35 -8.01 26.32
CA GLU A 151 -0.04 -9.37 25.91
C GLU A 151 0.44 -9.39 24.46
N ARG A 152 1.45 -10.22 24.17
CA ARG A 152 1.99 -10.43 22.82
C ARG A 152 1.71 -11.85 22.41
N VAL A 153 1.27 -12.03 21.17
CA VAL A 153 0.99 -13.35 20.60
C VAL A 153 1.77 -13.54 19.32
N VAL A 154 2.02 -14.81 18.98
CA VAL A 154 2.57 -15.14 17.67
C VAL A 154 1.45 -14.87 16.64
N PRO A 155 1.72 -14.16 15.53
CA PRO A 155 0.72 -13.90 14.51
C PRO A 155 0.02 -15.19 14.05
N GLY A 156 -1.31 -15.21 14.12
CA GLY A 156 -2.14 -16.35 13.72
C GLY A 156 -2.42 -17.38 14.82
N THR A 157 -1.91 -17.19 16.05
CA THR A 157 -2.18 -18.11 17.16
C THR A 157 -3.34 -17.69 18.06
N TYR A 158 -3.92 -16.51 17.84
CA TYR A 158 -5.07 -16.02 18.58
C TYR A 158 -6.20 -15.65 17.61
N GLY A 159 -7.36 -16.30 17.79
CA GLY A 159 -8.49 -16.18 16.86
C GLY A 159 -8.17 -16.62 15.44
N ALA A 160 -9.03 -16.23 14.51
CA ALA A 160 -8.86 -16.53 13.09
C ALA A 160 -9.08 -15.27 12.24
N THR A 161 -8.34 -15.17 11.14
CA THR A 161 -8.50 -14.14 10.10
C THR A 161 -8.57 -14.82 8.74
N ALA A 162 -9.50 -14.40 7.89
CA ALA A 162 -9.69 -14.94 6.55
C ALA A 162 -9.98 -13.82 5.56
N ILE A 163 -9.02 -13.53 4.68
CA ILE A 163 -9.18 -12.50 3.65
C ILE A 163 -10.14 -13.03 2.57
N ARG A 164 -11.23 -12.31 2.34
CA ARG A 164 -12.23 -12.61 1.30
C ARG A 164 -11.95 -11.86 0.00
N PHE A 165 -11.48 -10.63 0.12
CA PHE A 165 -11.14 -9.77 -1.01
C PHE A 165 -9.91 -8.92 -0.69
N TYR A 166 -9.02 -8.76 -1.66
CA TYR A 166 -7.81 -7.99 -1.51
C TYR A 166 -7.48 -7.21 -2.79
N SER A 167 -7.58 -5.88 -2.73
CA SER A 167 -7.13 -4.96 -3.77
C SER A 167 -6.37 -3.77 -3.14
N PRO A 168 -5.64 -2.98 -3.94
CA PRO A 168 -4.90 -1.82 -3.44
C PRO A 168 -5.76 -0.81 -2.66
N GLU A 169 -7.01 -0.63 -3.07
CA GLU A 169 -7.95 0.33 -2.48
C GLU A 169 -8.95 -0.28 -1.50
N LYS A 170 -9.07 -1.61 -1.43
CA LYS A 170 -10.11 -2.27 -0.64
C LYS A 170 -9.68 -3.65 -0.16
N ILE A 171 -9.90 -3.93 1.12
CA ILE A 171 -9.68 -5.25 1.72
C ILE A 171 -10.95 -5.65 2.46
N GLU A 172 -11.44 -6.86 2.24
CA GLU A 172 -12.54 -7.44 3.03
C GLU A 172 -12.09 -8.76 3.61
N MET A 173 -12.38 -8.97 4.88
CA MET A 173 -11.98 -10.16 5.60
C MET A 173 -12.98 -10.53 6.68
N GLU A 174 -13.04 -11.81 6.99
CA GLU A 174 -13.73 -12.32 8.16
C GLU A 174 -12.74 -12.52 9.28
N VAL A 175 -13.17 -12.22 10.50
CA VAL A 175 -12.39 -12.43 11.71
C VAL A 175 -13.24 -13.12 12.77
N GLU A 176 -12.60 -13.98 13.56
CA GLU A 176 -13.23 -14.68 14.68
C GLU A 176 -12.35 -14.50 15.92
N ILE A 177 -12.90 -13.82 16.92
CA ILE A 177 -12.21 -13.46 18.15
C ILE A 177 -12.77 -14.30 19.30
N PRO A 178 -11.94 -15.18 19.92
CA PRO A 178 -12.39 -16.09 20.95
C PRO A 178 -12.60 -15.37 22.29
N GLY A 179 -13.52 -15.91 23.10
CA GLY A 179 -13.77 -15.43 24.46
C GLY A 179 -14.78 -14.27 24.52
N LYS A 180 -14.67 -13.46 25.58
CA LYS A 180 -15.61 -12.36 25.87
C LYS A 180 -15.03 -10.96 25.61
N ASN A 181 -13.72 -10.87 25.49
CA ASN A 181 -13.02 -9.61 25.26
C ASN A 181 -12.77 -9.43 23.76
N GLY A 182 -12.80 -8.18 23.30
CA GLY A 182 -12.37 -7.86 21.93
C GLY A 182 -10.89 -8.09 21.74
N ALA A 183 -10.43 -7.85 20.52
CA ALA A 183 -9.03 -7.94 20.14
C ALA A 183 -8.64 -6.77 19.24
N PHE A 184 -7.34 -6.60 19.04
CA PHE A 184 -6.82 -5.64 18.09
C PHE A 184 -6.38 -6.37 16.82
N LEU A 185 -7.00 -6.03 15.69
CA LEU A 185 -6.58 -6.51 14.38
C LEU A 185 -5.39 -5.67 13.92
N ALA A 186 -4.20 -6.21 14.06
CA ALA A 186 -2.95 -5.61 13.59
C ALA A 186 -2.58 -6.16 12.21
N SER A 187 -1.74 -5.41 11.48
CA SER A 187 -1.25 -5.84 10.18
C SER A 187 0.18 -5.39 9.92
N THR A 188 0.79 -5.95 8.87
CA THR A 188 2.01 -5.44 8.23
C THR A 188 1.70 -4.57 7.01
N GLU A 189 0.46 -4.11 6.88
CA GLU A 189 0.07 -3.13 5.85
C GLU A 189 0.35 -1.71 6.31
N ARG A 190 0.92 -0.88 5.44
CA ARG A 190 1.33 0.48 5.80
C ARG A 190 0.13 1.34 6.18
N PHE A 191 0.32 2.16 7.21
CA PHE A 191 -0.63 3.20 7.61
C PHE A 191 -0.56 4.41 6.69
N ALA A 192 -1.73 4.94 6.34
CA ALA A 192 -1.91 6.25 5.73
C ALA A 192 -3.26 6.82 6.17
N SER A 193 -3.36 8.15 6.27
CA SER A 193 -4.57 8.84 6.75
C SER A 193 -5.82 8.60 5.89
N GLY A 194 -5.64 8.25 4.61
CA GLY A 194 -6.75 7.92 3.71
C GLY A 194 -7.40 6.56 4.00
N TRP A 195 -6.83 5.71 4.84
CA TRP A 195 -7.45 4.42 5.18
C TRP A 195 -8.62 4.60 6.15
N LYS A 196 -9.76 4.01 5.78
CA LYS A 196 -10.95 3.87 6.62
C LYS A 196 -11.25 2.39 6.82
N ALA A 197 -11.85 2.07 7.96
CA ALA A 197 -12.20 0.71 8.31
C ALA A 197 -13.59 0.62 8.95
N TRP A 198 -14.23 -0.52 8.77
CA TRP A 198 -15.54 -0.85 9.33
C TRP A 198 -15.53 -2.28 9.86
N VAL A 199 -16.23 -2.48 10.98
CA VAL A 199 -16.55 -3.79 11.55
C VAL A 199 -18.06 -3.92 11.48
N ASP A 200 -18.55 -4.89 10.71
CA ASP A 200 -19.98 -5.09 10.41
C ASP A 200 -20.69 -3.81 9.95
N GLY A 201 -20.02 -3.03 9.10
CA GLY A 201 -20.52 -1.75 8.61
C GLY A 201 -20.42 -0.58 9.61
N THR A 202 -20.01 -0.83 10.85
CA THR A 202 -19.79 0.23 11.85
C THR A 202 -18.37 0.79 11.73
N PRO A 203 -18.19 2.11 11.52
CA PRO A 203 -16.86 2.71 11.37
C PRO A 203 -15.96 2.47 12.58
N GLN A 204 -14.68 2.18 12.32
CA GLN A 204 -13.64 2.06 13.33
C GLN A 204 -12.51 3.07 13.08
N LYS A 205 -11.90 3.54 14.17
CA LYS A 205 -10.70 4.37 14.09
C LYS A 205 -9.52 3.50 13.64
N VAL A 206 -8.94 3.82 12.49
CA VAL A 206 -7.70 3.21 12.01
C VAL A 206 -6.54 3.81 12.80
N SER A 207 -5.85 2.97 13.57
CA SER A 207 -4.71 3.40 14.36
C SER A 207 -3.40 3.06 13.66
N LYS A 208 -2.39 3.89 13.90
CA LYS A 208 -1.01 3.56 13.58
C LYS A 208 -0.52 2.51 14.58
N VAL A 209 0.06 1.44 14.03
CA VAL A 209 0.52 0.25 14.73
C VAL A 209 1.98 0.03 14.43
N ASN A 210 2.78 -0.27 15.45
CA ASN A 210 4.21 -0.60 15.30
C ASN A 210 4.94 0.40 14.39
N LEU A 211 4.66 1.69 14.65
CA LEU A 211 5.20 2.88 13.97
C LEU A 211 4.77 3.10 12.51
N TYR A 212 4.62 2.04 11.71
CA TYR A 212 4.46 2.18 10.24
C TYR A 212 3.20 1.51 9.70
N PHE A 213 2.60 0.61 10.47
CA PHE A 213 1.50 -0.23 10.00
C PHE A 213 0.17 0.24 10.54
N ARG A 214 -0.91 -0.41 10.13
CA ARG A 214 -2.26 -0.08 10.55
C ARG A 214 -2.94 -1.23 11.29
N GLY A 215 -3.92 -0.86 12.10
CA GLY A 215 -4.82 -1.80 12.74
C GLY A 215 -6.06 -1.13 13.32
N ILE A 216 -6.98 -1.93 13.81
CA ILE A 216 -8.25 -1.49 14.39
C ILE A 216 -8.63 -2.35 15.60
N PRO A 217 -9.38 -1.80 16.57
CA PRO A 217 -10.09 -2.62 17.53
C PRO A 217 -11.24 -3.38 16.86
N VAL A 218 -11.48 -4.61 17.31
CA VAL A 218 -12.60 -5.45 16.88
C VAL A 218 -13.25 -6.08 18.12
N PRO A 219 -14.59 -6.06 18.28
CA PRO A 219 -15.27 -6.72 19.39
C PRO A 219 -15.10 -8.25 19.39
N ALA A 220 -15.50 -8.90 20.48
CA ALA A 220 -15.47 -10.36 20.59
C ALA A 220 -16.52 -11.00 19.66
N GLY A 221 -16.20 -12.16 19.10
CA GLY A 221 -17.08 -12.92 18.22
C GLY A 221 -16.66 -12.89 16.75
N ARG A 222 -17.62 -13.16 15.86
CA ARG A 222 -17.41 -13.23 14.41
C ARG A 222 -17.84 -11.94 13.75
N HIS A 223 -16.96 -11.37 12.95
CA HIS A 223 -17.17 -10.08 12.31
C HIS A 223 -16.65 -10.06 10.87
N THR A 224 -17.29 -9.23 10.04
CA THR A 224 -16.75 -8.82 8.75
C THR A 224 -16.02 -7.49 8.92
N VAL A 225 -14.74 -7.47 8.56
CA VAL A 225 -13.91 -6.27 8.55
C VAL A 225 -13.69 -5.82 7.11
N THR A 226 -14.02 -4.55 6.86
CA THR A 226 -13.79 -3.92 5.56
C THR A 226 -12.84 -2.75 5.74
N TRP A 227 -11.82 -2.67 4.87
CA TRP A 227 -10.92 -1.54 4.73
C TRP A 227 -11.13 -0.90 3.37
N LYS A 228 -11.13 0.44 3.31
CA LYS A 228 -11.13 1.19 2.05
C LYS A 228 -10.15 2.35 2.13
N TYR A 229 -9.42 2.58 1.05
CA TYR A 229 -8.55 3.74 0.90
C TYR A 229 -9.31 4.86 0.19
N GLU A 230 -9.63 5.91 0.93
CA GLU A 230 -10.38 7.08 0.51
C GLU A 230 -9.62 8.37 0.90
N PRO A 231 -8.56 8.76 0.16
CA PRO A 231 -7.80 9.95 0.49
C PRO A 231 -8.62 11.23 0.25
N GLU A 232 -8.53 12.16 1.20
CA GLU A 232 -9.38 13.36 1.26
C GLU A 232 -9.35 14.22 -0.01
N LEU A 233 -8.18 14.31 -0.66
CA LEU A 233 -7.98 15.16 -1.83
C LEU A 233 -8.28 14.48 -3.18
N TRP A 234 -8.68 13.20 -3.19
CA TRP A 234 -8.90 12.47 -4.45
C TRP A 234 -9.96 13.13 -5.33
N GLY A 235 -11.14 13.42 -4.76
CA GLY A 235 -12.24 14.05 -5.47
C GLY A 235 -11.86 15.42 -6.06
N PRO A 236 -11.34 16.36 -5.23
CA PRO A 236 -10.86 17.65 -5.72
C PRO A 236 -9.81 17.56 -6.83
N LEU A 237 -8.81 16.68 -6.70
CA LEU A 237 -7.75 16.54 -7.70
C LEU A 237 -8.28 15.99 -9.03
N VAL A 238 -9.19 15.03 -8.99
CA VAL A 238 -9.87 14.52 -10.20
C VAL A 238 -10.68 15.64 -10.86
N ALA A 239 -11.38 16.46 -10.09
CA ALA A 239 -12.15 17.59 -10.61
C ALA A 239 -11.24 18.62 -11.31
N VAL A 240 -10.14 19.03 -10.65
CA VAL A 240 -9.16 19.96 -11.23
C VAL A 240 -8.56 19.38 -12.52
N SER A 241 -8.19 18.10 -12.53
CA SER A 241 -7.66 17.43 -13.73
C SER A 241 -8.65 17.47 -14.91
N ARG A 242 -9.93 17.20 -14.65
CA ARG A 242 -11.00 17.27 -15.68
C ARG A 242 -11.18 18.69 -16.21
N ILE A 243 -11.19 19.69 -15.33
CA ILE A 243 -11.33 21.10 -15.73
C ILE A 243 -10.13 21.51 -16.60
N THR A 244 -8.91 21.20 -16.19
CA THR A 244 -7.69 21.49 -16.95
C THR A 244 -7.71 20.85 -18.33
N LEU A 245 -8.16 19.58 -18.43
CA LEU A 245 -8.31 18.88 -19.71
C LEU A 245 -9.32 19.58 -20.63
N LEU A 246 -10.49 19.96 -20.10
CA LEU A 246 -11.52 20.66 -20.87
C LEU A 246 -11.02 22.02 -21.38
N LEU A 247 -10.30 22.77 -20.55
CA LEU A 247 -9.70 24.05 -20.95
C LEU A 247 -8.63 23.87 -22.03
N ALA A 248 -7.77 22.84 -21.90
CA ALA A 248 -6.76 22.53 -22.90
C ALA A 248 -7.37 22.14 -24.26
N LEU A 249 -8.43 21.31 -24.25
CA LEU A 249 -9.17 20.94 -25.46
C LEU A 249 -9.86 22.15 -26.09
N GLY A 250 -10.48 23.02 -25.28
CA GLY A 250 -11.10 24.26 -25.75
C GLY A 250 -10.10 25.22 -26.38
N ALA A 251 -8.94 25.41 -25.75
CA ALA A 251 -7.86 26.24 -26.27
C ALA A 251 -7.29 25.66 -27.59
N GLY A 252 -7.05 24.34 -27.64
CA GLY A 252 -6.59 23.65 -28.85
C GLY A 252 -7.57 23.83 -30.01
N PHE A 253 -8.86 23.64 -29.76
CA PHE A 253 -9.91 23.84 -30.77
C PHE A 253 -9.97 25.29 -31.28
N TYR A 254 -9.89 26.27 -30.37
CA TYR A 254 -9.87 27.69 -30.72
C TYR A 254 -8.68 28.03 -31.62
N LEU A 255 -7.48 27.56 -31.28
CA LEU A 255 -6.27 27.79 -32.07
C LEU A 255 -6.36 27.15 -33.46
N LEU A 256 -6.85 25.91 -33.56
CA LEU A 256 -7.05 25.23 -34.84
C LEU A 256 -8.01 26.01 -35.76
N ARG A 257 -9.12 26.52 -35.22
CA ARG A 257 -10.05 27.38 -35.97
C ARG A 257 -9.40 28.66 -36.47
N ARG A 258 -8.59 29.31 -35.62
CA ARG A 258 -7.93 30.58 -35.98
C ARG A 258 -6.89 30.41 -37.08
N ILE A 259 -6.26 29.26 -37.17
CA ILE A 259 -5.23 28.99 -38.17
C ILE A 259 -5.85 28.54 -39.50
N GLY A 260 -6.93 27.74 -39.46
CA GLY A 260 -7.73 27.44 -40.66
C GLY A 260 -8.28 28.69 -41.35
N ALA A 261 -8.70 29.70 -40.57
CA ALA A 261 -9.19 30.97 -41.10
C ALA A 261 -8.09 31.87 -41.71
N LYS A 262 -6.81 31.67 -41.36
CA LYS A 262 -5.69 32.42 -41.94
C LYS A 262 -5.12 31.80 -43.22
N GLY A 263 -5.35 30.52 -43.47
CA GLY A 263 -4.86 29.81 -44.66
C GLY A 263 -5.76 29.88 -45.89
N SER A 264 -6.92 30.55 -45.80
CA SER A 264 -7.88 30.72 -46.90
C SER A 264 -7.86 32.12 -47.53
N ARG A 265 -6.79 32.89 -47.30
CA ARG A 265 -6.48 34.17 -47.97
C ARG A 265 -5.15 34.02 -48.67
#